data_AF-A0A1E7HQG3-F1
#
_entry.id   AF-A0A1E7HQG3-F1
#
_cell.length_a   1.000
_cell.length_b   1.000
_cell.length_c   1.000
_cell.angle_alpha   90.00
_cell.angle_beta   90.00
_cell.angle_gamma   90.00
#
_symmetry.space_group_name_H-M   'P 1'
#
loop_
_entity.id
_entity.type
_entity.pdbx_description
1 polymer ?
#
loop_
_entity_poly.entity_id
_entity_poly.type
_entity_poly.pdbx_seq_one_letter_code
_entity_poly.pdbx_strand_id
1 'polypeptide(L)'
;MKFTQRPIRTTVFFGLICGLLFIPLSLGLCNIISWPMALNIILWSYLATYGFLLTRWAGKSALSILFPLLLLLIIIFVVKSNSAFLLFALVIFSWIRSGICFQKPFSRVLPIELILTLGGAVLVAWFTPDSMFTRALGIWMFFLVQSLYFVFLDHGSLKENVTSDPFEEAMMQAEKTISGGV
;
A
#
# COMPACT_ATOMS: atom_id res chain seq x y z
N MET A 1 2.32 21.27 -10.68
CA MET A 1 1.82 20.55 -9.49
C MET A 1 0.50 19.82 -9.80
N LYS A 2 0.50 18.57 -10.32
CA LYS A 2 -0.75 17.80 -10.59
C LYS A 2 -0.66 16.28 -10.35
N PHE A 3 0.51 15.75 -9.97
CA PHE A 3 0.73 14.30 -9.85
C PHE A 3 0.36 13.72 -8.47
N THR A 4 0.29 14.55 -7.42
CA THR A 4 0.21 14.09 -6.02
C THR A 4 -1.20 13.85 -5.47
N GLN A 5 -2.23 14.56 -5.95
CA GLN A 5 -3.62 14.33 -5.53
C GLN A 5 -4.25 13.06 -6.12
N ARG A 6 -3.73 12.59 -7.25
CA ARG A 6 -4.28 11.44 -7.98
C ARG A 6 -4.22 10.14 -7.18
N PRO A 7 -3.06 9.69 -6.65
CA PRO A 7 -2.95 8.41 -5.92
C PRO A 7 -3.81 8.38 -4.65
N ILE A 8 -3.85 9.49 -3.88
CA ILE A 8 -4.67 9.60 -2.67
C ILE A 8 -6.15 9.39 -3.01
N ARG A 9 -6.66 10.17 -3.98
CA ARG A 9 -8.07 10.10 -4.38
C ARG A 9 -8.44 8.71 -4.91
N THR A 10 -7.57 8.10 -5.71
CA THR A 10 -7.81 6.75 -6.24
C THR A 10 -7.78 5.68 -5.17
N THR A 11 -6.91 5.76 -4.15
CA THR A 11 -6.92 4.80 -3.03
C THR A 11 -8.20 4.92 -2.21
N VAL A 12 -8.70 6.13 -1.97
CA VAL A 12 -9.97 6.37 -1.25
C VAL A 12 -11.15 5.78 -2.03
N PHE A 13 -11.26 6.09 -3.33
CA PHE A 13 -12.34 5.54 -4.17
C PHE A 13 -12.23 4.02 -4.32
N PHE A 14 -11.02 3.49 -4.48
CA PHE A 14 -10.79 2.05 -4.54
C PHE A 14 -11.23 1.37 -3.24
N GLY A 15 -10.88 1.94 -2.08
CA GLY A 15 -11.33 1.46 -0.78
C GLY A 15 -12.85 1.45 -0.63
N LEU A 16 -13.52 2.49 -1.11
CA LEU A 16 -14.99 2.57 -1.13
C LEU A 16 -15.60 1.45 -1.98
N ILE A 17 -15.05 1.24 -3.18
CA ILE A 17 -15.48 0.16 -4.09
C ILE A 17 -15.27 -1.20 -3.44
N CYS A 18 -14.11 -1.45 -2.82
CA CYS A 18 -13.83 -2.69 -2.10
C CYS A 18 -14.79 -2.92 -0.92
N GLY A 19 -15.11 -1.87 -0.15
CA GLY A 19 -16.09 -1.96 0.93
C GLY A 19 -17.48 -2.33 0.39
N LEU A 20 -17.95 -1.65 -0.65
CA LEU A 20 -19.26 -1.89 -1.26
C LEU A 20 -19.36 -3.27 -1.92
N LEU A 21 -18.33 -3.69 -2.66
CA LEU A 21 -18.29 -4.98 -3.35
C LEU A 21 -18.11 -6.17 -2.41
N PHE A 22 -17.64 -5.95 -1.18
CA PHE A 22 -17.41 -7.04 -0.23
C PHE A 22 -18.69 -7.83 0.08
N ILE A 23 -19.82 -7.13 0.24
CA ILE A 23 -21.11 -7.76 0.56
C ILE A 23 -21.59 -8.66 -0.59
N PRO A 24 -21.78 -8.18 -1.83
CA PRO A 24 -22.21 -9.04 -2.94
C PRO A 24 -21.19 -10.13 -3.28
N LEU A 25 -19.87 -9.86 -3.19
CA LEU A 25 -18.85 -10.87 -3.44
C LEU A 25 -18.86 -11.98 -2.39
N SER A 26 -19.01 -11.63 -1.11
CA SER A 26 -19.08 -12.61 -0.03
C SER A 26 -20.35 -13.46 -0.15
N LEU A 27 -21.51 -12.86 -0.43
CA LEU A 27 -22.74 -13.62 -0.69
C LEU A 27 -22.60 -14.57 -1.89
N GLY A 28 -22.03 -14.11 -2.99
CA GLY A 28 -21.83 -14.93 -4.19
C GLY A 28 -20.85 -16.09 -3.97
N LEU A 29 -19.68 -15.81 -3.42
CA LEU A 29 -18.62 -16.81 -3.21
C LEU A 29 -18.99 -17.83 -2.14
N CYS A 30 -19.73 -17.44 -1.10
CA CYS A 30 -20.14 -18.36 -0.03
C CYS A 30 -21.20 -19.37 -0.46
N ASN A 31 -21.85 -19.16 -1.61
CA ASN A 31 -22.71 -20.19 -2.22
C ASN A 31 -21.91 -21.33 -2.86
N ILE A 32 -20.61 -21.12 -3.14
CA ILE A 32 -19.76 -22.06 -3.88
C ILE A 32 -18.67 -22.64 -2.97
N ILE A 33 -18.14 -21.82 -2.07
CA ILE A 33 -16.94 -22.11 -1.26
C ILE A 33 -17.23 -21.80 0.21
N SER A 34 -16.51 -22.43 1.14
CA SER A 34 -16.59 -22.13 2.56
C SER A 34 -16.29 -20.64 2.87
N TRP A 35 -16.98 -20.10 3.87
CA TRP A 35 -16.85 -18.71 4.32
C TRP A 35 -15.39 -18.23 4.53
N PRO A 36 -14.51 -18.98 5.24
CA PRO A 36 -13.11 -18.58 5.43
C PRO A 36 -12.34 -18.43 4.12
N MET A 37 -12.55 -19.35 3.19
CA MET A 37 -11.82 -19.36 1.93
C MET A 37 -12.36 -18.31 0.95
N ALA A 38 -13.67 -18.06 0.94
CA ALA A 38 -14.27 -16.95 0.22
C ALA A 38 -13.66 -15.60 0.65
N LEU A 39 -13.52 -15.38 1.97
CA LEU A 39 -12.88 -14.17 2.50
C LEU A 39 -11.43 -14.02 2.04
N ASN A 40 -10.63 -15.08 2.13
CA ASN A 40 -9.22 -15.03 1.74
C ASN A 40 -9.05 -14.74 0.24
N ILE A 41 -9.92 -15.31 -0.61
CA ILE A 41 -9.95 -15.05 -2.05
C ILE A 41 -10.32 -13.58 -2.34
N ILE A 42 -11.34 -13.03 -1.66
CA ILE A 42 -11.73 -11.64 -1.81
C ILE A 42 -10.57 -10.72 -1.44
N LEU A 43 -9.94 -10.93 -0.28
CA LEU A 43 -8.82 -10.13 0.19
C LEU A 43 -7.61 -10.23 -0.75
N TRP A 44 -7.31 -11.44 -1.25
CA TRP A 44 -6.27 -11.64 -2.26
C TRP A 44 -6.58 -10.85 -3.53
N SER A 45 -7.82 -10.87 -4.01
CA SER A 45 -8.23 -10.14 -5.22
C SER A 45 -8.12 -8.62 -5.06
N TYR A 46 -8.46 -8.10 -3.87
CA TYR A 46 -8.30 -6.68 -3.54
C TYR A 46 -6.83 -6.29 -3.52
N LEU A 47 -5.98 -7.13 -2.91
CA LEU A 47 -4.55 -6.88 -2.88
C LEU A 47 -3.93 -6.96 -4.28
N ALA A 48 -4.35 -7.89 -5.13
CA ALA A 48 -3.89 -8.02 -6.50
C ALA A 48 -4.23 -6.77 -7.33
N THR A 49 -5.49 -6.33 -7.25
CA THR A 49 -5.98 -5.15 -7.97
C THR A 49 -5.28 -3.88 -7.46
N TYR A 50 -5.14 -3.73 -6.15
CA TYR A 50 -4.46 -2.58 -5.57
C TYR A 50 -2.96 -2.59 -5.87
N GLY A 51 -2.30 -3.75 -5.80
CA GLY A 51 -0.90 -3.93 -6.18
C GLY A 51 -0.63 -3.48 -7.62
N PHE A 52 -1.54 -3.81 -8.55
CA PHE A 52 -1.46 -3.33 -9.93
C PHE A 52 -1.60 -1.81 -10.05
N LEU A 53 -2.47 -1.19 -9.27
CA LEU A 53 -2.56 0.28 -9.21
C LEU A 53 -1.26 0.90 -8.67
N LEU A 54 -0.67 0.30 -7.63
CA LEU A 54 0.59 0.74 -7.04
C LEU A 54 1.76 0.66 -8.03
N THR A 55 1.89 -0.43 -8.80
CA THR A 55 2.97 -0.55 -9.80
C THR A 55 2.82 0.49 -10.90
N ARG A 56 1.58 0.78 -11.33
CA ARG A 56 1.30 1.84 -12.30
C ARG A 56 1.72 3.22 -11.78
N TRP A 57 1.48 3.52 -10.50
CA TRP A 57 1.91 4.79 -9.90
C TRP A 57 3.42 4.87 -9.69
N ALA A 58 4.06 3.75 -9.40
CA ALA A 58 5.51 3.64 -9.25
C ALA A 58 6.28 3.58 -10.58
N GLY A 59 5.59 3.49 -11.72
CA GLY A 59 6.22 3.30 -13.03
C GLY A 59 6.96 1.96 -13.16
N LYS A 60 6.58 0.95 -12.36
CA LYS A 60 7.20 -0.39 -12.35
C LYS A 60 6.37 -1.35 -13.21
N SER A 61 7.01 -2.43 -13.67
CA SER A 61 6.32 -3.46 -14.43
C SER A 61 5.29 -4.19 -13.57
N ALA A 62 4.12 -4.51 -14.13
CA ALA A 62 3.10 -5.32 -13.44
C ALA A 62 3.60 -6.73 -13.10
N LEU A 63 4.61 -7.24 -13.83
CA LEU A 63 5.23 -8.54 -13.56
C LEU A 63 6.01 -8.54 -12.24
N SER A 64 6.49 -7.39 -11.77
CA SER A 64 7.27 -7.31 -10.52
C SER A 64 6.46 -7.75 -9.29
N ILE A 65 5.13 -7.64 -9.32
CA ILE A 65 4.25 -8.05 -8.22
C ILE A 65 3.69 -9.48 -8.40
N LEU A 66 4.02 -10.16 -9.49
CA LEU A 66 3.50 -11.50 -9.77
C LEU A 66 3.97 -12.50 -8.70
N PHE A 67 5.27 -12.47 -8.38
CA PHE A 67 5.84 -13.35 -7.36
C PHE A 67 5.17 -13.19 -5.98
N PRO A 68 5.09 -11.98 -5.37
CA PRO A 68 4.43 -11.83 -4.07
C PRO A 68 2.94 -12.19 -4.09
N LEU A 69 2.24 -11.97 -5.21
CA LEU A 69 0.82 -12.35 -5.34
C LEU A 69 0.62 -13.86 -5.47
N LEU A 70 1.47 -14.55 -6.23
CA LEU A 70 1.44 -16.02 -6.32
C LEU A 70 1.79 -16.65 -4.98
N LEU A 71 2.77 -16.10 -4.27
CA LEU A 71 3.10 -16.54 -2.91
C LEU A 71 1.89 -16.42 -1.99
N LEU A 72 1.19 -15.29 -2.00
CA LEU A 72 -0.02 -15.12 -1.19
C LEU A 72 -1.16 -16.06 -1.62
N LEU A 73 -1.28 -16.34 -2.92
CA LEU A 73 -2.28 -17.29 -3.44
C LEU A 73 -2.03 -18.70 -2.89
N ILE A 74 -0.78 -19.16 -2.85
CA ILE A 74 -0.40 -20.45 -2.27
C ILE A 74 -0.74 -20.50 -0.78
N ILE A 75 -0.50 -19.40 -0.05
CA ILE A 75 -0.79 -19.30 1.39
C ILE A 75 -2.27 -19.52 1.71
N ILE A 76 -3.20 -19.18 0.80
CA ILE A 76 -4.64 -19.48 0.97
C ILE A 76 -4.88 -20.97 1.23
N PHE A 77 -4.12 -21.86 0.57
CA PHE A 77 -4.29 -23.31 0.68
C PHE A 77 -3.49 -23.91 1.84
N VAL A 78 -2.40 -23.26 2.25
CA VAL A 78 -1.52 -23.75 3.32
C VAL A 78 -2.04 -23.36 4.70
N VAL A 79 -2.55 -22.13 4.84
CA VAL A 79 -2.91 -21.55 6.13
C VAL A 79 -4.41 -21.66 6.37
N LYS A 80 -4.79 -22.45 7.38
CA LYS A 80 -6.21 -22.65 7.75
C LYS A 80 -6.80 -21.52 8.60
N SER A 81 -5.96 -20.67 9.20
CA SER A 81 -6.39 -19.58 10.08
C SER A 81 -6.53 -18.26 9.32
N ASN A 82 -7.71 -17.64 9.38
CA ASN A 82 -7.98 -16.34 8.75
C ASN A 82 -7.07 -15.24 9.28
N SER A 83 -6.83 -15.21 10.60
CA SER A 83 -5.96 -14.21 11.21
C SER A 83 -4.51 -14.36 10.74
N ALA A 84 -4.03 -15.60 10.60
CA ALA A 84 -2.69 -15.85 10.06
C ALA A 84 -2.59 -15.42 8.59
N PHE A 85 -3.61 -15.71 7.77
CA PHE A 85 -3.67 -15.24 6.39
C PHE A 85 -3.64 -13.71 6.30
N LEU A 86 -4.41 -13.01 7.14
CA LEU A 86 -4.39 -11.54 7.21
C LEU A 86 -3.00 -10.98 7.51
N LEU A 87 -2.27 -11.58 8.46
CA LEU A 87 -0.90 -11.18 8.75
C LEU A 87 0.02 -11.36 7.54
N PHE A 88 -0.06 -12.51 6.85
CA PHE A 88 0.69 -12.71 5.61
C PHE A 88 0.31 -11.70 4.52
N ALA A 89 -0.99 -11.40 4.36
CA ALA A 89 -1.45 -10.40 3.41
C ALA A 89 -0.88 -9.00 3.71
N LEU A 90 -0.78 -8.61 4.98
CA LEU A 90 -0.19 -7.33 5.39
C LEU A 90 1.33 -7.28 5.15
N VAL A 91 2.03 -8.38 5.39
CA VAL A 91 3.47 -8.50 5.09
C VAL A 91 3.71 -8.38 3.59
N ILE A 92 2.96 -9.13 2.78
CA ILE A 92 3.04 -9.07 1.31
C ILE A 92 2.65 -7.69 0.80
N PHE A 93 1.63 -7.06 1.37
CA PHE A 93 1.23 -5.70 1.04
C PHE A 93 2.37 -4.69 1.27
N SER A 94 3.00 -4.76 2.45
CA SER A 94 4.14 -3.91 2.79
C SER A 94 5.32 -4.15 1.85
N TRP A 95 5.58 -5.41 1.49
CA TRP A 95 6.63 -5.76 0.53
C TRP A 95 6.34 -5.18 -0.86
N ILE A 96 5.13 -5.36 -1.40
CA ILE A 96 4.73 -4.79 -2.70
C ILE A 96 4.93 -3.27 -2.69
N ARG A 97 4.52 -2.60 -1.61
CA ARG A 97 4.56 -1.14 -1.52
C ARG A 97 5.98 -0.62 -1.39
N SER A 98 6.73 -1.02 -0.37
CA SER A 98 8.02 -0.40 -0.04
C SER A 98 9.22 -1.14 -0.62
N GLY A 99 9.11 -2.44 -0.87
CA GLY A 99 10.18 -3.21 -1.49
C GLY A 99 10.21 -3.07 -3.01
N ILE A 100 9.06 -2.94 -3.66
CA ILE A 100 8.94 -2.96 -5.13
C ILE A 100 8.56 -1.59 -5.69
N CYS A 101 7.46 -1.00 -5.21
CA CYS A 101 6.88 0.20 -5.81
C CYS A 101 7.62 1.49 -5.40
N PHE A 102 7.80 1.72 -4.10
CA PHE A 102 8.34 2.97 -3.56
C PHE A 102 9.60 2.73 -2.72
N GLN A 103 10.70 2.41 -3.41
CA GLN A 103 12.02 2.22 -2.82
C GLN A 103 12.58 3.57 -2.31
N LYS A 104 12.20 3.94 -1.10
CA LYS A 104 12.70 5.12 -0.35
C LYS A 104 13.58 4.65 0.81
N PRO A 105 14.42 5.51 1.43
CA PRO A 105 15.28 5.10 2.53
C PRO A 105 14.50 4.42 3.65
N PHE A 106 14.91 3.20 3.97
CA PHE A 106 14.22 2.28 4.88
C PHE A 106 13.90 2.93 6.25
N SER A 107 14.80 3.76 6.77
CA SER A 107 14.64 4.48 8.05
C SER A 107 13.46 5.45 8.10
N ARG A 108 13.03 6.00 6.96
CA ARG A 108 11.87 6.92 6.89
C ARG A 108 10.57 6.19 6.62
N VAL A 109 10.60 5.13 5.83
CA VAL A 109 9.41 4.41 5.38
C VAL A 109 8.89 3.44 6.43
N LEU A 110 9.79 2.72 7.10
CA LEU A 110 9.44 1.67 8.06
C LEU A 110 8.52 2.15 9.20
N PRO A 111 8.79 3.27 9.91
CA PRO A 111 7.89 3.70 10.99
C PRO A 111 6.50 4.10 10.48
N ILE A 112 6.42 4.81 9.35
CA ILE A 112 5.14 5.22 8.74
C ILE A 112 4.37 3.98 8.28
N GLU A 113 5.05 3.04 7.62
CA GLU A 113 4.46 1.81 7.14
C GLU A 113 3.95 0.93 8.28
N LEU A 114 4.75 0.76 9.34
CA LEU A 114 4.37 -0.04 10.49
C LEU A 114 3.14 0.56 11.19
N ILE A 115 3.12 1.88 11.40
CA ILE A 115 1.97 2.56 12.01
C ILE A 115 0.72 2.41 11.13
N LEU A 116 0.82 2.63 9.83
CA LEU A 116 -0.34 2.59 8.94
C LEU A 116 -0.85 1.16 8.69
N THR A 117 0.03 0.18 8.57
CA THR A 117 -0.35 -1.21 8.33
C THR A 117 -0.87 -1.87 9.60
N LEU A 118 -0.18 -1.69 10.72
CA LEU A 118 -0.57 -2.26 12.02
C LEU A 118 -1.76 -1.50 12.61
N GLY A 119 -1.79 -0.16 12.51
CA GLY A 119 -2.95 0.64 12.89
C GLY A 119 -4.19 0.35 12.04
N GLY A 120 -4.01 0.16 10.73
CA GLY A 120 -5.09 -0.29 9.84
C GLY A 120 -5.60 -1.69 10.20
N ALA A 121 -4.70 -2.63 10.52
CA ALA A 121 -5.06 -3.99 10.92
C ALA A 121 -5.81 -4.02 12.25
N VAL A 122 -5.38 -3.23 13.25
CA VAL A 122 -6.06 -3.08 14.53
C VAL A 122 -7.45 -2.48 14.34
N LEU A 123 -7.59 -1.46 13.50
CA LEU A 123 -8.90 -0.88 13.16
C LEU A 123 -9.82 -1.93 12.53
N VAL A 124 -9.34 -2.69 11.55
CA VAL A 124 -10.12 -3.79 10.95
C VAL A 124 -10.53 -4.78 12.02
N ALA A 125 -9.60 -5.24 12.87
CA ALA A 125 -9.87 -6.19 13.94
C ALA A 125 -10.96 -5.71 14.90
N TRP A 126 -10.97 -4.41 15.24
CA TRP A 126 -11.99 -3.80 16.08
C TRP A 126 -13.39 -3.87 15.44
N PHE A 127 -13.49 -3.69 14.12
CA PHE A 127 -14.75 -3.81 13.37
C PHE A 127 -15.11 -5.24 12.94
N THR A 128 -14.29 -6.25 13.26
CA THR A 128 -14.46 -7.63 12.75
C THR A 128 -15.52 -8.51 13.46
N PRO A 129 -15.99 -8.30 14.71
CA PRO A 129 -16.74 -9.36 15.40
C PRO A 129 -18.10 -9.73 14.78
N ASP A 130 -18.97 -8.78 14.44
CA ASP A 130 -20.42 -9.10 14.43
C ASP A 130 -21.17 -9.05 13.08
N SER A 131 -20.68 -8.41 12.02
CA SER A 131 -21.47 -8.32 10.77
C SER A 131 -20.67 -8.20 9.48
N MET A 132 -21.29 -8.58 8.35
CA MET A 132 -20.73 -8.33 7.01
C MET A 132 -20.52 -6.84 6.75
N PHE A 133 -21.39 -6.00 7.31
CA PHE A 133 -21.32 -4.55 7.18
C PHE A 133 -20.13 -3.96 7.92
N THR A 134 -19.88 -4.39 9.16
CA THR A 134 -18.72 -3.91 9.94
C THR A 134 -17.41 -4.37 9.31
N ARG A 135 -17.36 -5.54 8.68
CA ARG A 135 -16.21 -6.00 7.89
C ARG A 135 -15.99 -5.17 6.62
N ALA A 136 -17.04 -4.86 5.88
CA ALA A 136 -16.97 -3.96 4.73
C ALA A 136 -16.45 -2.56 5.12
N LEU A 137 -16.93 -2.04 6.25
CA LEU A 137 -16.47 -0.77 6.82
C LEU A 137 -15.00 -0.86 7.24
N GLY A 138 -14.58 -1.96 7.88
CA GLY A 138 -13.18 -2.21 8.23
C GLY A 138 -12.27 -2.18 6.99
N ILE A 139 -12.66 -2.83 5.90
CA ILE A 139 -11.91 -2.81 4.64
C ILE A 139 -11.79 -1.39 4.09
N TRP A 140 -12.89 -0.63 4.09
CA TRP A 140 -12.86 0.76 3.65
C TRP A 140 -11.94 1.62 4.52
N MET A 141 -12.06 1.51 5.85
CA MET A 141 -11.22 2.20 6.82
C MET A 141 -9.74 1.85 6.65
N PHE A 142 -9.41 0.59 6.37
CA PHE A 142 -8.05 0.17 6.08
C PHE A 142 -7.48 0.95 4.90
N PHE A 143 -8.20 1.04 3.78
CA PHE A 143 -7.76 1.80 2.61
C PHE A 143 -7.71 3.32 2.86
N LEU A 144 -8.60 3.87 3.68
CA LEU A 144 -8.52 5.26 4.12
C LEU A 144 -7.21 5.52 4.87
N VAL A 145 -6.86 4.67 5.84
CA VAL A 145 -5.57 4.76 6.54
C VAL A 145 -4.42 4.59 5.56
N GLN A 146 -4.48 3.63 4.64
CA GLN A 146 -3.42 3.46 3.63
C GLN A 146 -3.26 4.66 2.70
N SER A 147 -4.32 5.45 2.45
CA SER A 147 -4.21 6.67 1.64
C SER A 147 -3.33 7.74 2.29
N LEU A 148 -3.25 7.75 3.64
CA LEU A 148 -2.40 8.67 4.40
C LEU A 148 -0.91 8.42 4.16
N TYR A 149 -0.52 7.21 3.75
CA TYR A 149 0.85 6.91 3.36
C TYR A 149 1.40 7.93 2.37
N PHE A 150 0.61 8.25 1.33
CA PHE A 150 1.01 9.22 0.32
C PHE A 150 1.10 10.64 0.88
N VAL A 151 0.27 11.01 1.85
CA VAL A 151 0.31 12.33 2.48
C VAL A 151 1.62 12.53 3.25
N PHE A 152 1.99 11.55 4.08
CA PHE A 152 3.20 11.61 4.89
C PHE A 152 4.49 11.55 4.05
N LEU A 153 4.51 10.69 3.03
CA LEU A 153 5.69 10.54 2.15
C LEU A 153 5.89 11.67 1.16
N ASP A 154 4.82 12.38 0.78
CA ASP A 154 4.90 13.57 -0.06
C ASP A 154 5.48 14.76 0.73
N HIS A 155 5.05 14.96 1.99
CA HIS A 155 5.62 15.95 2.90
C HIS A 155 7.11 15.73 3.17
N GLY A 156 7.56 14.47 3.25
CA GLY A 156 8.98 14.13 3.40
C GLY A 156 9.82 14.45 2.16
N SER A 157 9.24 14.33 0.95
CA SER A 157 9.95 14.62 -0.30
C SER A 157 10.14 16.12 -0.54
N LEU A 158 9.26 16.98 -0.03
CA LEU A 158 9.44 18.43 -0.05
C LEU A 158 10.63 18.89 0.81
N LYS A 159 10.98 18.12 1.86
CA LYS A 159 12.17 18.38 2.69
C LYS A 159 13.47 17.87 2.08
N GLU A 160 13.41 16.85 1.22
CA GLU A 160 14.58 16.20 0.61
C GLU A 160 14.89 16.76 -0.79
N ASN A 161 13.87 17.29 -1.49
CA ASN A 161 14.01 18.14 -2.68
C ASN A 161 14.19 19.62 -2.31
N VAL A 162 14.91 19.92 -1.22
CA VAL A 162 15.87 21.03 -1.31
C VAL A 162 17.04 20.47 -2.11
N THR A 163 16.77 20.16 -3.39
CA THR A 163 17.79 20.13 -4.43
C THR A 163 18.59 21.39 -4.21
N SER A 164 19.90 21.25 -3.94
CA SER A 164 20.84 22.37 -4.02
C SER A 164 20.45 23.19 -5.22
N ASP A 165 20.16 24.46 -4.97
CA ASP A 165 19.74 25.39 -6.01
C ASP A 165 20.77 25.27 -7.14
N PRO A 166 20.38 25.17 -8.42
CA PRO A 166 21.33 25.22 -9.53
C PRO A 166 22.32 26.39 -9.41
N PHE A 167 21.92 27.49 -8.74
CA PHE A 167 22.82 28.59 -8.38
C PHE A 167 23.84 28.22 -7.29
N GLU A 168 23.48 27.41 -6.31
CA GLU A 168 24.35 26.94 -5.25
C GLU A 168 25.37 25.89 -5.78
N GLU A 169 24.94 25.02 -6.70
CA GLU A 169 25.85 24.14 -7.45
C GLU A 169 26.82 24.94 -8.34
N ALA A 170 26.32 25.96 -9.05
CA ALA A 170 27.17 26.85 -9.85
C ALA A 170 28.15 27.66 -8.99
N MET A 171 27.72 28.12 -7.81
CA MET A 171 28.56 28.85 -6.86
C MET A 171 29.68 27.97 -6.29
N MET A 172 29.36 26.74 -5.88
CA MET A 172 30.38 25.77 -5.43
C MET A 172 31.39 25.41 -6.52
N GLN A 173 30.95 25.31 -7.78
CA GLN A 173 31.86 25.08 -8.91
C GLN A 173 32.76 26.30 -9.17
N ALA A 174 32.22 27.52 -9.10
CA ALA A 174 33.00 28.74 -9.23
C ALA A 174 34.03 28.87 -8.10
N GLU A 175 33.63 28.59 -6.85
CA GLU A 175 34.51 28.64 -5.68
C GLU A 175 35.66 27.64 -5.77
N LYS A 176 35.40 26.40 -6.25
CA LYS A 176 36.45 25.40 -6.56
C LYS A 176 37.41 25.85 -7.65
N THR A 177 36.92 26.59 -8.65
CA THR A 177 37.76 27.09 -9.75
C THR A 177 38.67 28.23 -9.28
N ILE A 178 38.19 29.06 -8.36
CA ILE A 178 38.93 30.18 -7.77
C ILE A 178 39.95 29.69 -6.73
N SER A 179 39.62 28.65 -5.95
CA SER A 179 40.50 28.10 -4.90
C SER A 179 41.48 27.03 -5.39
N GLY A 180 41.32 26.53 -6.62
CA GLY A 180 42.22 25.57 -7.27
C GLY A 180 43.01 26.14 -8.47
N GLY A 181 42.92 27.44 -8.74
CA GLY A 181 43.75 28.13 -9.73
C GLY A 181 45.10 28.52 -9.12
N VAL A 182 46.17 28.09 -9.79
CA VAL A 182 47.59 28.43 -9.55
C VAL A 182 47.82 29.90 -9.18
#